data_AF-A0A2W5YTG0-F1
#
_entry.id   AF-A0A2W5YTG0-F1
#
_cell.length_a   1.000
_cell.length_b   1.000
_cell.length_c   1.000
_cell.angle_alpha   90.00
_cell.angle_beta   90.00
_cell.angle_gamma   90.00
#
_symmetry.space_group_name_H-M   'P 1'
#
loop_
_entity.id
_entity.type
_entity.pdbx_description
1 polymer ?
#
loop_
_entity_poly.entity_id
_entity_poly.type
_entity_poly.pdbx_seq_one_letter_code
_entity_poly.pdbx_strand_id
1 'polypeptide(L)'
;MSAVSPRPTIFISAVSKELRSARQLVANTLTFLGYEPIWQDIFGTETGDLRQMLRSQIDQSKGVVQLVGQCYGAEPPTPDPEFGRVSYTQYEALYARKKGIKVWYLFMDENFPIDPHEPEPEEVRQLQAAYRNVLKVDTHLFHPLKTREALEAGVLKLRDDLTQLRKGAKRWAWMIAALLVFVALLALWLVWGQGRMSTKIDKSQVTLEKIADRFEALSSNGGIIQNAKTPEEHYHNARIHELGGNFSAARKEYTNYLFSNLEAIDPWLSYLAMLKSAEGKAGAAEAMRYMADKLKPPTVSYQTAMALLEDGDARIAKLTKLAEANPDFGPLPWLISQEFSEARKGDQTLADQRAEKEWLEKFRAAHAAGKFEKYFLDKKESQKWIEAADARWAKLTSTPETVLENPVALTAQESNGGWSIIFTLSDFKAKELFYKLDGKGDFQSTGQLPYKNPQTGMPMINTNVPLPNLPPGEHTVEVKYTDKNGKTNGPYTLKFSTGDERLAQGKMILNMTAGSWLEFRDFQGKVILYFTHLISYRSVLKEIRYSLNSDALDKTFPFKPTDKTFEVGDEQLLIYVPPDTQFASVQVTFKDDTKSAVQKVLRKK
;
A
#
# COMPACT_ATOMS: atom_id res chain seq x y z
N MET A 1 0.40 0.32 26.32
CA MET A 1 -0.23 -0.80 25.58
C MET A 1 -1.41 -0.23 24.80
N SER A 2 -1.25 -0.03 23.50
CA SER A 2 -2.33 0.43 22.62
C SER A 2 -2.92 -0.78 21.92
N ALA A 3 -4.19 -1.10 22.21
CA ALA A 3 -4.90 -2.19 21.58
C ALA A 3 -5.04 -1.90 20.07
N VAL A 4 -4.34 -2.66 19.24
CA VAL A 4 -4.50 -2.64 17.78
C VAL A 4 -5.94 -3.03 17.48
N SER A 5 -6.70 -2.13 16.84
CA SER A 5 -8.04 -2.49 16.35
C SER A 5 -7.91 -3.63 15.33
N PRO A 6 -8.70 -4.73 15.45
CA PRO A 6 -8.57 -5.88 14.56
C PRO A 6 -8.87 -5.47 13.11
N ARG A 7 -8.06 -6.01 12.17
CA ARG A 7 -8.24 -5.76 10.74
C ARG A 7 -9.60 -6.34 10.31
N PRO A 8 -10.37 -5.66 9.45
CA PRO A 8 -11.63 -6.19 8.95
C PRO A 8 -11.39 -7.45 8.11
N THR A 9 -12.13 -8.51 8.43
CA THR A 9 -11.99 -9.83 7.80
C THR A 9 -12.72 -9.90 6.45
N ILE A 10 -12.07 -10.48 5.44
CA ILE A 10 -12.66 -10.74 4.11
C ILE A 10 -12.54 -12.23 3.81
N PHE A 11 -13.66 -12.87 3.50
CA PHE A 11 -13.67 -14.30 3.14
C PHE A 11 -13.36 -14.48 1.65
N ILE A 12 -12.40 -15.34 1.31
CA ILE A 12 -12.07 -15.66 -0.08
C ILE A 12 -12.64 -17.04 -0.43
N SER A 13 -13.63 -17.04 -1.31
CA SER A 13 -14.29 -18.24 -1.83
C SER A 13 -13.63 -18.65 -3.15
N ALA A 14 -13.00 -19.81 -3.20
CA ALA A 14 -12.38 -20.33 -4.43
C ALA A 14 -12.24 -21.86 -4.39
N VAL A 15 -12.28 -22.49 -5.57
CA VAL A 15 -12.07 -23.94 -5.68
C VAL A 15 -10.58 -24.27 -5.47
N SER A 16 -10.24 -24.89 -4.33
CA SER A 16 -8.86 -25.14 -3.90
C SER A 16 -8.00 -25.96 -4.87
N LYS A 17 -8.61 -26.83 -5.68
CA LYS A 17 -7.86 -27.65 -6.65
C LYS A 17 -7.51 -26.88 -7.93
N GLU A 18 -8.27 -25.85 -8.27
CA GLU A 18 -8.12 -25.09 -9.52
C GLU A 18 -7.42 -23.74 -9.29
N LEU A 19 -7.74 -23.07 -8.19
CA LEU A 19 -7.43 -21.65 -7.99
C LEU A 19 -6.65 -21.39 -6.69
N ARG A 20 -5.85 -22.35 -6.21
CA ARG A 20 -5.02 -22.18 -5.00
C ARG A 20 -4.05 -21.01 -5.15
N SER A 21 -3.29 -20.99 -6.25
CA SER A 21 -2.31 -19.94 -6.55
C SER A 21 -2.98 -18.58 -6.72
N ALA A 22 -4.15 -18.54 -7.38
CA ALA A 22 -4.93 -17.33 -7.57
C ALA A 22 -5.51 -16.79 -6.25
N ARG A 23 -6.01 -17.69 -5.39
CA ARG A 23 -6.49 -17.34 -4.04
C ARG A 23 -5.37 -16.77 -3.18
N GLN A 24 -4.18 -17.37 -3.23
CA GLN A 24 -3.02 -16.85 -2.50
C GLN A 24 -2.63 -15.44 -2.97
N LEU A 25 -2.69 -15.18 -4.28
CA LEU A 25 -2.48 -13.84 -4.82
C LEU A 25 -3.50 -12.84 -4.26
N VAL A 26 -4.80 -13.18 -4.30
CA VAL A 26 -5.86 -12.34 -3.72
C VAL A 26 -5.68 -12.12 -2.22
N ALA A 27 -5.28 -13.15 -1.46
CA ALA A 27 -4.99 -13.03 -0.04
C ALA A 27 -3.84 -12.05 0.22
N ASN A 28 -2.76 -12.14 -0.55
CA ASN A 28 -1.63 -11.22 -0.45
C ASN A 28 -2.06 -9.78 -0.76
N THR A 29 -2.85 -9.57 -1.81
CA THR A 29 -3.37 -8.25 -2.19
C THR A 29 -4.32 -7.69 -1.12
N LEU A 30 -5.23 -8.49 -0.55
CA LEU A 30 -6.13 -8.07 0.52
C LEU A 30 -5.37 -7.73 1.81
N THR A 31 -4.33 -8.49 2.12
CA THR A 31 -3.42 -8.23 3.25
C THR A 31 -2.68 -6.90 3.05
N PHE A 32 -2.17 -6.65 1.83
CA PHE A 32 -1.58 -5.38 1.43
C PHE A 32 -2.55 -4.20 1.59
N LEU A 33 -3.84 -4.40 1.29
CA LEU A 33 -4.91 -3.41 1.48
C LEU A 33 -5.36 -3.24 2.95
N GLY A 34 -4.76 -3.99 3.89
CA GLY A 34 -5.04 -3.88 5.32
C GLY A 34 -6.24 -4.69 5.83
N TYR A 35 -6.71 -5.66 5.04
CA TYR A 35 -7.75 -6.62 5.44
C TYR A 35 -7.11 -7.91 5.98
N GLU A 36 -7.89 -8.69 6.72
CA GLU A 36 -7.52 -10.05 7.13
C GLU A 36 -8.22 -11.05 6.20
N PRO A 37 -7.52 -11.62 5.20
CA PRO A 37 -8.11 -12.64 4.34
C PRO A 37 -8.26 -13.95 5.12
N ILE A 38 -9.44 -14.55 5.06
CA ILE A 38 -9.70 -15.91 5.55
C ILE A 38 -10.29 -16.76 4.44
N TRP A 39 -10.02 -18.06 4.45
CA TRP A 39 -10.62 -19.02 3.54
C TRP A 39 -10.59 -20.40 4.18
N GLN A 40 -11.42 -21.31 3.68
CA GLN A 40 -11.33 -22.72 4.00
C GLN A 40 -10.80 -23.49 2.79
N ASP A 41 -9.81 -24.35 3.02
CA ASP A 41 -9.39 -25.32 2.03
C ASP A 41 -10.32 -26.53 2.05
N ILE A 42 -10.91 -26.87 0.89
CA ILE A 42 -11.84 -27.99 0.75
C ILE A 42 -11.34 -28.93 -0.33
N PHE A 43 -10.86 -30.11 0.08
CA PHE A 43 -10.24 -31.10 -0.81
C PHE A 43 -11.12 -32.34 -1.10
N GLY A 44 -12.36 -32.35 -0.59
CA GLY A 44 -13.34 -33.42 -0.86
C GLY A 44 -13.14 -34.71 -0.05
N THR A 45 -12.11 -34.79 0.78
CA THR A 45 -11.82 -35.92 1.70
C THR A 45 -12.31 -35.68 3.13
N GLU A 46 -12.94 -34.54 3.39
CA GLU A 46 -13.43 -34.13 4.70
C GLU A 46 -14.69 -34.91 5.07
N THR A 47 -14.66 -35.59 6.22
CA THR A 47 -15.78 -36.37 6.72
C THR A 47 -16.74 -35.47 7.50
N GLY A 48 -17.72 -34.86 6.83
CA GLY A 48 -18.78 -34.10 7.48
C GLY A 48 -19.35 -32.95 6.65
N ASP A 49 -20.45 -32.38 7.15
CA ASP A 49 -21.06 -31.19 6.56
C ASP A 49 -20.40 -29.91 7.10
N LEU A 50 -19.63 -29.24 6.26
CA LEU A 50 -18.85 -28.05 6.63
C LEU A 50 -19.69 -26.77 6.67
N ARG A 51 -20.96 -26.80 6.24
CA ARG A 51 -21.79 -25.60 6.09
C ARG A 51 -21.89 -24.80 7.39
N GLN A 52 -21.96 -25.46 8.56
CA GLN A 52 -22.02 -24.74 9.84
C GLN A 52 -20.77 -23.89 10.11
N MET A 53 -19.59 -24.44 9.83
CA MET A 53 -18.32 -23.74 9.99
C MET A 53 -18.20 -22.60 8.98
N LEU A 54 -18.54 -22.85 7.70
CA LEU A 54 -18.52 -21.84 6.65
C LEU A 54 -19.44 -20.65 6.96
N ARG A 55 -20.66 -20.93 7.45
CA ARG A 55 -21.59 -19.88 7.90
C ARG A 55 -20.96 -19.01 9.00
N SER A 56 -20.32 -19.62 10.00
CA SER A 56 -19.65 -18.87 11.08
C SER A 56 -18.55 -17.96 10.56
N GLN A 57 -17.73 -18.42 9.61
CA GLN A 57 -16.64 -17.61 9.04
C GLN A 57 -17.16 -16.48 8.15
N ILE A 58 -18.18 -16.75 7.34
CA ILE A 58 -18.83 -15.76 6.48
C ILE A 58 -19.55 -14.69 7.32
N ASP A 59 -20.30 -15.09 8.34
CA ASP A 59 -21.05 -14.16 9.21
C ASP A 59 -20.12 -13.19 9.97
N GLN A 60 -18.86 -13.58 10.21
CA GLN A 60 -17.84 -12.72 10.84
C GLN A 60 -17.12 -11.81 9.83
N SER A 61 -17.26 -12.07 8.53
CA SER A 61 -16.59 -11.34 7.46
C SER A 61 -17.35 -10.07 7.06
N LYS A 62 -16.62 -9.04 6.65
CA LYS A 62 -17.18 -7.78 6.13
C LYS A 62 -17.63 -7.89 4.67
N GLY A 63 -17.18 -8.92 3.96
CA GLY A 63 -17.57 -9.22 2.60
C GLY A 63 -16.90 -10.51 2.11
N VAL A 64 -17.36 -10.98 0.95
CA VAL A 64 -16.86 -12.20 0.32
C VAL A 64 -16.32 -11.88 -1.06
N VAL A 65 -15.08 -12.30 -1.35
CA VAL A 65 -14.52 -12.27 -2.70
C VAL A 65 -14.56 -13.69 -3.25
N GLN A 66 -15.36 -13.92 -4.28
CA GLN A 66 -15.44 -15.22 -4.94
C GLN A 66 -14.62 -15.23 -6.23
N LEU A 67 -13.67 -16.17 -6.34
CA LEU A 67 -12.97 -16.47 -7.57
C LEU A 67 -13.76 -17.53 -8.33
N VAL A 68 -14.33 -17.13 -9.48
CA VAL A 68 -15.19 -17.99 -10.28
C VAL A 68 -14.36 -18.65 -11.37
N GLY A 69 -13.89 -19.86 -11.11
CA GLY A 69 -13.19 -20.75 -12.04
C GLY A 69 -14.13 -21.66 -12.83
N GLN A 70 -13.54 -22.58 -13.59
CA GLN A 70 -14.21 -23.57 -14.44
C GLN A 70 -14.55 -24.86 -13.70
N CYS A 71 -13.95 -25.13 -12.53
CA CYS A 71 -14.30 -26.28 -11.70
C CYS A 71 -15.50 -26.00 -10.80
N TYR A 72 -16.30 -27.03 -10.57
CA TYR A 72 -17.39 -27.05 -9.59
C TYR A 72 -16.86 -27.16 -8.16
N GLY A 73 -15.89 -28.04 -7.91
CA GLY A 73 -15.32 -28.30 -6.59
C GLY A 73 -16.06 -29.37 -5.79
N ALA A 74 -15.83 -29.42 -4.48
CA ALA A 74 -16.51 -30.35 -3.58
C ALA A 74 -17.92 -29.85 -3.23
N GLU A 75 -18.88 -30.76 -3.07
CA GLU A 75 -20.25 -30.43 -2.64
C GLU A 75 -20.59 -30.98 -1.26
N PRO A 76 -21.56 -30.39 -0.55
CA PRO A 76 -22.09 -30.94 0.68
C PRO A 76 -22.68 -32.35 0.48
N PRO A 77 -22.62 -33.22 1.49
CA PRO A 77 -23.09 -34.61 1.38
C PRO A 77 -24.61 -34.73 1.14
N THR A 78 -25.37 -33.68 1.43
CA THR A 78 -26.80 -33.58 1.14
C THR A 78 -27.09 -32.24 0.48
N PRO A 79 -28.00 -32.19 -0.51
CA PRO A 79 -28.42 -30.93 -1.12
C PRO A 79 -28.86 -29.91 -0.07
N ASP A 80 -28.59 -28.64 -0.34
CA ASP A 80 -29.05 -27.58 0.52
C ASP A 80 -30.57 -27.39 0.38
N PRO A 81 -31.33 -27.31 1.50
CA PRO A 81 -32.78 -27.14 1.44
C PRO A 81 -33.21 -25.88 0.69
N GLU A 82 -32.35 -24.86 0.63
CA GLU A 82 -32.66 -23.56 0.04
C GLU A 82 -31.99 -23.35 -1.32
N PHE A 83 -30.73 -23.73 -1.44
CA PHE A 83 -29.95 -23.52 -2.67
C PHE A 83 -29.91 -24.75 -3.59
N GLY A 84 -30.46 -25.88 -3.15
CA GLY A 84 -30.40 -27.14 -3.87
C GLY A 84 -28.98 -27.72 -3.91
N ARG A 85 -28.66 -28.43 -4.99
CA ARG A 85 -27.33 -29.02 -5.18
C ARG A 85 -26.35 -27.94 -5.65
N VAL A 86 -25.41 -27.60 -4.79
CA VAL A 86 -24.37 -26.59 -5.03
C VAL A 86 -23.05 -27.05 -4.43
N SER A 87 -21.93 -26.60 -5.00
CA SER A 87 -20.62 -26.83 -4.38
C SER A 87 -20.45 -25.98 -3.12
N TYR A 88 -19.49 -26.31 -2.25
CA TYR A 88 -19.18 -25.48 -1.09
C TYR A 88 -18.79 -24.05 -1.50
N THR A 89 -18.01 -23.89 -2.57
CA THR A 89 -17.64 -22.59 -3.11
C THR A 89 -18.87 -21.80 -3.58
N GLN A 90 -19.81 -22.43 -4.28
CA GLN A 90 -21.07 -21.80 -4.68
C GLN A 90 -21.94 -21.44 -3.46
N TYR A 91 -22.05 -22.36 -2.49
CA TYR A 91 -22.77 -22.18 -1.24
C TYR A 91 -22.30 -20.94 -0.46
N GLU A 92 -20.98 -20.73 -0.35
CA GLU A 92 -20.39 -19.58 0.35
C GLU A 92 -20.91 -18.25 -0.20
N ALA A 93 -20.92 -18.09 -1.53
CA ALA A 93 -21.38 -16.86 -2.17
C ALA A 93 -22.90 -16.68 -2.09
N LEU A 94 -23.68 -17.76 -2.28
CA LEU A 94 -25.14 -17.73 -2.19
C LEU A 94 -25.60 -17.40 -0.76
N TYR A 95 -24.98 -18.02 0.25
CA TYR A 95 -25.26 -17.74 1.65
C TYR A 95 -24.93 -16.29 2.02
N ALA A 96 -23.77 -15.78 1.60
CA ALA A 96 -23.37 -14.40 1.84
C ALA A 96 -24.38 -13.40 1.23
N ARG A 97 -24.79 -13.61 -0.03
CA ARG A 97 -25.82 -12.80 -0.68
C ARG A 97 -27.14 -12.81 0.10
N LYS A 98 -27.59 -13.98 0.54
CA LYS A 98 -28.81 -14.11 1.35
C LYS A 98 -28.73 -13.31 2.66
N LYS A 99 -27.56 -13.27 3.30
CA LYS A 99 -27.33 -12.49 4.53
C LYS A 99 -27.17 -10.99 4.29
N GLY A 100 -27.20 -10.52 3.05
CA GLY A 100 -26.92 -9.13 2.70
C GLY A 100 -25.43 -8.76 2.83
N ILE A 101 -24.54 -9.75 2.95
CA ILE A 101 -23.10 -9.55 2.93
C ILE A 101 -22.69 -9.34 1.47
N LYS A 102 -21.93 -8.27 1.22
CA LYS A 102 -21.48 -7.92 -0.13
C LYS A 102 -20.59 -9.03 -0.70
N VAL A 103 -20.89 -9.47 -1.91
CA VAL A 103 -20.09 -10.44 -2.66
C VAL A 103 -19.51 -9.77 -3.90
N TRP A 104 -18.20 -9.92 -4.10
CA TRP A 104 -17.51 -9.51 -5.32
C TRP A 104 -17.10 -10.76 -6.10
N TYR A 105 -17.53 -10.82 -7.36
CA TYR A 105 -17.25 -11.95 -8.24
C TYR A 105 -16.08 -11.59 -9.17
N LEU A 106 -15.00 -12.37 -9.10
CA LEU A 106 -13.84 -12.26 -9.98
C LEU A 106 -13.84 -13.44 -10.94
N PHE A 107 -14.15 -13.17 -12.21
CA PHE A 107 -14.37 -14.21 -13.22
C PHE A 107 -13.08 -14.59 -13.93
N MET A 108 -12.66 -15.84 -13.77
CA MET A 108 -11.53 -16.41 -14.51
C MET A 108 -12.04 -16.81 -15.90
N ASP A 109 -11.42 -16.26 -16.95
CA ASP A 109 -11.69 -16.69 -18.31
C ASP A 109 -11.03 -18.06 -18.60
N GLU A 110 -11.30 -18.63 -19.78
CA GLU A 110 -10.72 -19.93 -20.18
C GLU A 110 -9.20 -19.92 -20.35
N ASN A 111 -8.60 -18.74 -20.48
CA ASN A 111 -7.16 -18.57 -20.69
C ASN A 111 -6.41 -18.26 -19.38
N PHE A 112 -7.13 -18.09 -18.28
CA PHE A 112 -6.52 -17.77 -17.00
C PHE A 112 -5.64 -18.95 -16.53
N PRO A 113 -4.41 -18.69 -16.05
CA PRO A 113 -3.52 -19.75 -15.59
C PRO A 113 -4.01 -20.38 -14.28
N ILE A 114 -4.53 -21.61 -14.39
CA ILE A 114 -5.02 -22.43 -13.27
C ILE A 114 -3.97 -23.41 -12.74
N ASP A 115 -4.17 -23.90 -11.53
CA ASP A 115 -3.35 -24.96 -10.95
C ASP A 115 -3.66 -26.31 -11.62
N PRO A 116 -2.68 -27.19 -11.89
CA PRO A 116 -2.93 -28.50 -12.49
C PRO A 116 -3.86 -29.36 -11.62
N HIS A 117 -4.91 -29.92 -12.22
CA HIS A 117 -5.87 -30.79 -11.53
C HIS A 117 -6.46 -31.85 -12.46
N GLU A 118 -7.04 -32.90 -11.89
CA GLU A 118 -7.77 -33.91 -12.66
C GLU A 118 -9.10 -33.36 -13.18
N PRO A 119 -9.54 -33.76 -14.39
CA PRO A 119 -10.79 -33.29 -14.96
C PRO A 119 -11.99 -33.75 -14.13
N GLU A 120 -12.97 -32.87 -13.96
CA GLU A 120 -14.21 -33.21 -13.27
C GLU A 120 -15.19 -33.99 -14.17
N PRO A 121 -16.06 -34.84 -13.59
CA PRO A 121 -17.14 -35.50 -14.33
C PRO A 121 -18.03 -34.51 -15.07
N GLU A 122 -18.52 -34.92 -16.25
CA GLU A 122 -19.31 -34.05 -17.13
C GLU A 122 -20.53 -33.43 -16.44
N GLU A 123 -21.20 -34.19 -15.58
CA GLU A 123 -22.36 -33.72 -14.82
C GLU A 123 -22.08 -32.47 -13.98
N VAL A 124 -20.99 -32.45 -13.21
CA VAL A 124 -20.64 -31.31 -12.36
C VAL A 124 -20.04 -30.16 -13.17
N ARG A 125 -19.40 -30.44 -14.31
CA ARG A 125 -18.98 -29.39 -15.26
C ARG A 125 -20.18 -28.63 -15.82
N GLN A 126 -21.26 -29.33 -16.15
CA GLN A 126 -22.51 -28.70 -16.60
C GLN A 126 -23.15 -27.84 -15.50
N LEU A 127 -23.15 -28.32 -14.24
CA LEU A 127 -23.61 -27.53 -13.09
C LEU A 127 -22.78 -26.26 -12.89
N GLN A 128 -21.46 -26.34 -13.00
CA GLN A 128 -20.60 -25.17 -12.91
C GLN A 128 -20.80 -24.20 -14.08
N ALA A 129 -20.97 -24.70 -15.30
CA ALA A 129 -21.28 -23.87 -16.46
C ALA A 129 -22.61 -23.13 -16.29
N ALA A 130 -23.64 -23.81 -15.77
CA ALA A 130 -24.93 -23.21 -15.44
C ALA A 130 -24.78 -22.09 -14.40
N TYR A 131 -24.07 -22.36 -13.29
CA TYR A 131 -23.80 -21.35 -12.26
C TYR A 131 -23.06 -20.13 -12.81
N ARG A 132 -22.01 -20.34 -13.61
CA ARG A 132 -21.25 -19.28 -14.28
C ARG A 132 -22.14 -18.44 -15.20
N ASN A 133 -23.07 -19.08 -15.93
CA ASN A 133 -24.00 -18.38 -16.82
C ASN A 133 -25.02 -17.54 -16.04
N VAL A 134 -25.56 -18.05 -14.94
CA VAL A 134 -26.46 -17.29 -14.06
C VAL A 134 -25.79 -16.00 -13.57
N LEU A 135 -24.57 -16.11 -13.06
CA LEU A 135 -23.85 -14.95 -12.53
C LEU A 135 -23.48 -13.91 -13.62
N LYS A 136 -23.22 -14.35 -14.86
CA LYS A 136 -22.98 -13.45 -16.00
C LYS A 136 -24.21 -12.60 -16.35
N VAL A 137 -25.41 -13.13 -16.11
CA VAL A 137 -26.68 -12.44 -16.40
C VAL A 137 -27.12 -11.55 -15.22
N ASP A 138 -26.88 -11.98 -13.99
CA ASP A 138 -27.39 -11.34 -12.76
C ASP A 138 -26.54 -10.15 -12.26
N THR A 139 -25.29 -10.01 -12.70
CA THR A 139 -24.31 -9.10 -12.06
C THR A 139 -23.80 -8.00 -13.00
N HIS A 140 -24.05 -6.72 -12.68
CA HIS A 140 -23.56 -5.53 -13.42
C HIS A 140 -22.06 -5.21 -13.20
N LEU A 141 -21.33 -6.02 -12.44
CA LEU A 141 -19.90 -5.86 -12.13
C LEU A 141 -19.12 -7.08 -12.63
N PHE A 142 -19.05 -7.22 -13.95
CA PHE A 142 -18.29 -8.28 -14.62
C PHE A 142 -16.95 -7.75 -15.10
N HIS A 143 -15.85 -8.34 -14.60
CA HIS A 143 -14.53 -8.16 -15.17
C HIS A 143 -13.96 -9.53 -15.52
N PRO A 144 -13.88 -9.90 -16.81
CA PRO A 144 -13.19 -11.12 -17.21
C PRO A 144 -11.70 -10.94 -16.98
N LEU A 145 -11.09 -11.87 -16.26
CA LEU A 145 -9.69 -11.83 -15.90
C LEU A 145 -8.93 -12.90 -16.68
N LYS A 146 -8.02 -12.44 -17.54
CA LYS A 146 -7.21 -13.31 -18.42
C LYS A 146 -5.83 -13.63 -17.85
N THR A 147 -5.36 -12.82 -16.91
CA THR A 147 -4.00 -12.92 -16.36
C THR A 147 -3.98 -12.67 -14.86
N ARG A 148 -2.89 -13.05 -14.19
CA ARG A 148 -2.69 -12.85 -12.75
C ARG A 148 -2.61 -11.37 -12.38
N GLU A 149 -2.03 -10.55 -13.25
CA GLU A 149 -1.93 -9.10 -13.09
C GLU A 149 -3.31 -8.44 -13.20
N ALA A 150 -4.17 -8.94 -14.09
CA ALA A 150 -5.55 -8.48 -14.19
C ALA A 150 -6.34 -8.83 -12.91
N LEU A 151 -6.10 -10.02 -12.33
CA LEU A 151 -6.70 -10.42 -11.07
C LEU A 151 -6.26 -9.52 -9.90
N GLU A 152 -4.96 -9.24 -9.78
CA GLU A 152 -4.44 -8.32 -8.78
C GLU A 152 -5.02 -6.90 -8.96
N ALA A 153 -5.03 -6.38 -10.20
CA ALA A 153 -5.66 -5.09 -10.50
C ALA A 153 -7.16 -5.08 -10.20
N GLY A 154 -7.86 -6.21 -10.42
CA GLY A 154 -9.26 -6.39 -10.10
C GLY A 154 -9.52 -6.30 -8.59
N VAL A 155 -8.69 -6.97 -7.78
CA VAL A 155 -8.77 -6.90 -6.30
C VAL A 155 -8.41 -5.49 -5.81
N LEU A 156 -7.43 -4.83 -6.41
CA LEU A 156 -7.07 -3.44 -6.07
C LEU A 156 -8.19 -2.44 -6.36
N LYS A 157 -9.01 -2.67 -7.40
CA LYS A 157 -10.21 -1.86 -7.70
C LYS A 157 -11.33 -2.03 -6.66
N LEU A 158 -11.37 -3.15 -5.92
CA LEU A 158 -12.33 -3.35 -4.83
C LEU A 158 -12.08 -2.41 -3.64
N ARG A 159 -10.93 -1.71 -3.60
CA ARG A 159 -10.55 -0.78 -2.53
C ARG A 159 -11.59 0.31 -2.26
N ASP A 160 -12.24 0.85 -3.30
CA ASP A 160 -13.22 1.93 -3.13
C ASP A 160 -14.53 1.42 -2.47
N ASP A 161 -14.94 0.20 -2.80
CA ASP A 161 -16.07 -0.48 -2.13
C ASP A 161 -15.71 -0.92 -0.70
N LEU A 162 -14.50 -1.44 -0.50
CA LEU A 162 -14.02 -1.92 0.79
C LEU A 162 -13.79 -0.77 1.79
N THR A 163 -13.43 0.43 1.34
CA THR A 163 -13.30 1.63 2.20
C THR A 163 -14.64 2.17 2.69
N GLN A 164 -15.75 1.96 1.97
CA GLN A 164 -17.09 2.32 2.46
C GLN A 164 -17.53 1.48 3.67
N LEU A 165 -17.13 0.21 3.73
CA LEU A 165 -17.44 -0.71 4.84
C LEU A 165 -16.72 -0.34 6.16
N ARG A 166 -15.72 0.54 6.10
CA ARG A 166 -14.96 1.05 7.26
C ARG A 166 -15.67 2.19 8.02
N LYS A 167 -16.81 2.71 7.50
CA LYS A 167 -17.59 3.82 8.11
C LYS A 167 -18.48 3.41 9.30
N GLY A 168 -18.22 2.28 9.97
CA GLY A 168 -18.90 1.89 11.22
C GLY A 168 -18.32 2.51 12.50
N ALA A 169 -17.09 3.02 12.47
CA ALA A 169 -16.37 3.48 13.67
C ALA A 169 -16.53 4.98 14.01
N LYS A 170 -17.24 5.76 13.18
CA LYS A 170 -17.29 7.24 13.31
C LYS A 170 -18.29 7.78 14.35
N ARG A 171 -19.17 6.98 14.94
CA ARG A 171 -20.12 7.47 15.97
C ARG A 171 -19.42 7.90 17.27
N TRP A 172 -18.28 7.29 17.59
CA TRP A 172 -17.50 7.63 18.79
C TRP A 172 -16.66 8.91 18.59
N ALA A 173 -16.13 9.11 17.37
CA ALA A 173 -15.40 10.32 16.99
C ALA A 173 -16.29 11.57 16.93
N TRP A 174 -17.57 11.45 16.56
CA TRP A 174 -18.52 12.57 16.60
C TRP A 174 -18.82 13.04 18.02
N MET A 175 -18.87 12.14 19.02
CA MET A 175 -19.07 12.55 20.42
C MET A 175 -17.85 13.27 21.00
N ILE A 176 -16.64 12.82 20.63
CA ILE A 176 -15.38 13.48 21.03
C ILE A 176 -15.20 14.81 20.28
N ALA A 177 -15.53 14.86 18.99
CA ALA A 177 -15.50 16.10 18.21
C ALA A 177 -16.54 17.11 18.71
N ALA A 178 -17.75 16.68 19.10
CA ALA A 178 -18.74 17.56 19.70
C ALA A 178 -18.28 18.10 21.06
N LEU A 179 -17.63 17.27 21.89
CA LEU A 179 -17.04 17.70 23.16
C LEU A 179 -15.88 18.68 22.95
N LEU A 180 -15.01 18.42 21.96
CA LEU A 180 -13.89 19.30 21.61
C LEU A 180 -14.37 20.63 20.97
N VAL A 181 -15.44 20.61 20.18
CA VAL A 181 -16.08 21.81 19.63
C VAL A 181 -16.73 22.62 20.76
N PHE A 182 -17.36 21.97 21.74
CA PHE A 182 -17.92 22.65 22.90
C PHE A 182 -16.84 23.32 23.77
N VAL A 183 -15.72 22.63 24.02
CA VAL A 183 -14.56 23.19 24.72
C VAL A 183 -13.87 24.30 23.92
N ALA A 184 -13.77 24.15 22.60
CA ALA A 184 -13.23 25.18 21.71
C ALA A 184 -14.13 26.43 21.64
N LEU A 185 -15.46 26.27 21.67
CA LEU A 185 -16.41 27.39 21.73
C LEU A 185 -16.36 28.11 23.09
N LEU A 186 -16.18 27.38 24.19
CA LEU A 186 -15.94 27.95 25.53
C LEU A 186 -14.60 28.70 25.60
N ALA A 187 -13.55 28.16 24.98
CA ALA A 187 -12.25 28.82 24.85
C ALA A 187 -12.31 30.06 23.94
N LEU A 188 -13.05 29.99 22.82
CA LEU A 188 -13.31 31.12 21.93
C LEU A 188 -14.11 32.23 22.61
N TRP A 189 -15.09 31.87 23.46
CA TRP A 189 -15.88 32.83 24.22
C TRP A 189 -15.04 33.54 25.31
N LEU A 190 -14.14 32.81 25.98
CA LEU A 190 -13.17 33.37 26.93
C LEU A 190 -12.11 34.25 26.26
N VAL A 191 -11.68 33.90 25.05
CA VAL A 191 -10.68 34.67 24.27
C VAL A 191 -11.28 35.89 23.56
N TRP A 192 -12.57 35.85 23.16
CA TRP A 192 -13.27 37.04 22.64
C TRP A 192 -13.55 38.12 23.69
N GLY A 193 -13.49 37.78 24.99
CA GLY A 193 -13.66 38.72 26.10
C GLY A 193 -12.47 39.63 26.36
N GLN A 194 -11.26 39.29 25.90
CA GLN A 194 -10.05 40.09 26.12
C GLN A 194 -9.07 39.96 24.95
N GLY A 195 -9.12 40.91 24.01
CA GLY A 195 -8.07 41.01 22.99
C GLY A 195 -8.43 41.81 21.76
N ARG A 196 -8.55 43.14 21.90
CA ARG A 196 -8.45 44.04 20.74
C ARG A 196 -7.00 44.07 20.23
N MET A 197 -6.88 43.83 18.92
CA MET A 197 -5.78 44.15 17.99
C MET A 197 -4.57 43.22 17.90
N SER A 198 -4.43 42.61 16.71
CA SER A 198 -3.41 43.08 15.76
C SER A 198 -3.89 42.87 14.31
N THR A 199 -4.66 43.83 13.80
CA THR A 199 -5.02 43.92 12.38
C THR A 199 -3.98 44.75 11.65
N LYS A 200 -3.08 44.09 10.92
CA LYS A 200 -2.45 44.65 9.72
C LYS A 200 -2.95 43.86 8.51
N ILE A 201 -4.19 44.15 8.12
CA ILE A 201 -4.67 43.76 6.80
C ILE A 201 -3.92 44.66 5.81
N ASP A 202 -3.08 44.05 4.97
CA ASP A 202 -2.31 44.76 3.97
C ASP A 202 -3.28 45.32 2.91
N LYS A 203 -3.21 46.63 2.64
CA LYS A 203 -4.12 47.31 1.69
C LYS A 203 -4.04 46.68 0.28
N SER A 204 -2.92 46.03 -0.04
CA SER A 204 -2.71 45.26 -1.27
C SER A 204 -3.64 44.05 -1.39
N GLN A 205 -3.86 43.29 -0.30
CA GLN A 205 -4.69 42.07 -0.29
C GLN A 205 -6.19 42.39 -0.44
N VAL A 206 -6.67 43.42 0.25
CA VAL A 206 -8.05 43.91 0.11
C VAL A 206 -8.33 44.43 -1.31
N THR A 207 -7.29 44.87 -2.01
CA THR A 207 -7.41 45.33 -3.40
C THR A 207 -7.52 44.14 -4.35
N LEU A 208 -6.72 43.08 -4.15
CA LEU A 208 -6.72 41.92 -5.04
C LEU A 208 -7.99 41.07 -4.92
N GLU A 209 -8.50 40.88 -3.71
CA GLU A 209 -9.77 40.16 -3.47
C GLU A 209 -10.95 40.86 -4.17
N LYS A 210 -11.01 42.20 -4.10
CA LYS A 210 -12.02 42.98 -4.84
C LYS A 210 -11.88 42.88 -6.35
N ILE A 211 -10.65 42.83 -6.86
CA ILE A 211 -10.39 42.63 -8.30
C ILE A 211 -10.85 41.23 -8.72
N ALA A 212 -10.58 40.20 -7.91
CA ALA A 212 -11.03 38.83 -8.16
C ALA A 212 -12.56 38.71 -8.19
N ASP A 213 -13.26 39.33 -7.23
CA ASP A 213 -14.74 39.33 -7.20
C ASP A 213 -15.34 39.99 -8.45
N ARG A 214 -14.74 41.08 -8.93
CA ARG A 214 -15.17 41.75 -10.17
C ARG A 214 -14.87 40.90 -11.40
N PHE A 215 -13.70 40.27 -11.45
CA PHE A 215 -13.34 39.35 -12.53
C PHE A 215 -14.34 38.17 -12.62
N GLU A 216 -14.77 37.63 -11.50
CA GLU A 216 -15.77 36.56 -11.42
C GLU A 216 -17.14 37.02 -11.96
N ALA A 217 -17.56 38.24 -11.63
CA ALA A 217 -18.77 38.84 -12.17
C ALA A 217 -18.70 39.07 -13.70
N LEU A 218 -17.56 39.52 -14.21
CA LEU A 218 -17.33 39.72 -15.66
C LEU A 218 -17.33 38.39 -16.42
N SER A 219 -16.66 37.38 -15.87
CA SER A 219 -16.54 36.04 -16.47
C SER A 219 -17.91 35.36 -16.64
N SER A 220 -18.88 35.70 -15.81
CA SER A 220 -20.25 35.16 -15.88
C SER A 220 -21.09 35.74 -17.02
N ASN A 221 -20.77 36.96 -17.47
CA ASN A 221 -21.50 37.64 -18.53
C ASN A 221 -20.99 37.28 -19.94
N GLY A 222 -19.74 36.84 -20.06
CA GLY A 222 -19.11 36.51 -21.33
C GLY A 222 -18.88 37.70 -22.27
N GLY A 223 -18.24 37.46 -23.41
CA GLY A 223 -18.01 38.47 -24.46
C GLY A 223 -16.84 39.43 -24.21
N ILE A 224 -16.48 40.20 -25.24
CA ILE A 224 -15.38 41.18 -25.19
C ILE A 224 -15.88 42.54 -24.71
N ILE A 225 -15.15 43.11 -23.75
CA ILE A 225 -15.36 44.46 -23.22
C ILE A 225 -14.62 45.45 -24.12
N GLN A 226 -15.36 46.19 -24.95
CA GLN A 226 -14.80 47.05 -26.01
C GLN A 226 -13.83 48.15 -25.52
N ASN A 227 -13.98 48.61 -24.27
CA ASN A 227 -13.16 49.67 -23.67
C ASN A 227 -12.65 49.27 -22.29
N ALA A 228 -11.96 48.13 -22.20
CA ALA A 228 -11.33 47.68 -20.96
C ALA A 228 -10.34 48.75 -20.43
N LYS A 229 -10.44 49.05 -19.14
CA LYS A 229 -9.63 50.06 -18.42
C LYS A 229 -9.05 49.52 -17.12
N THR A 230 -9.72 48.56 -16.51
CA THR A 230 -9.31 47.97 -15.23
C THR A 230 -8.53 46.67 -15.47
N PRO A 231 -7.65 46.26 -14.54
CA PRO A 231 -6.93 45.00 -14.66
C PRO A 231 -7.88 43.80 -14.89
N GLU A 232 -8.93 43.67 -14.10
CA GLU A 232 -9.92 42.59 -14.22
C GLU A 232 -10.57 42.51 -15.61
N GLU A 233 -10.88 43.66 -16.24
CA GLU A 233 -11.43 43.72 -17.61
C GLU A 233 -10.40 43.28 -18.66
N HIS A 234 -9.15 43.72 -18.52
CA HIS A 234 -8.07 43.30 -19.42
C HIS A 234 -7.81 41.79 -19.31
N TYR A 235 -7.77 41.24 -18.10
CA TYR A 235 -7.57 39.80 -17.92
C TYR A 235 -8.76 38.99 -18.47
N HIS A 236 -10.00 39.45 -18.26
CA HIS A 236 -11.19 38.84 -18.86
C HIS A 236 -11.11 38.81 -20.40
N ASN A 237 -10.85 39.97 -21.02
CA ASN A 237 -10.68 40.05 -22.47
C ASN A 237 -9.55 39.17 -23.00
N ALA A 238 -8.43 39.10 -22.26
CA ALA A 238 -7.30 38.25 -22.62
C ALA A 238 -7.71 36.77 -22.70
N ARG A 239 -8.45 36.27 -21.69
CA ARG A 239 -8.97 34.89 -21.68
C ARG A 239 -9.95 34.62 -22.82
N ILE A 240 -10.87 35.54 -23.11
CA ILE A 240 -11.82 35.38 -24.24
C ILE A 240 -11.07 35.34 -25.58
N HIS A 241 -10.09 36.22 -25.79
CA HIS A 241 -9.28 36.23 -27.02
C HIS A 241 -8.40 34.98 -27.16
N GLU A 242 -7.80 34.51 -26.06
CA GLU A 242 -7.01 33.27 -26.04
C GLU A 242 -7.86 32.07 -26.44
N LEU A 243 -9.04 31.91 -25.82
CA LEU A 243 -9.99 30.83 -26.14
C LEU A 243 -10.52 30.94 -27.58
N GLY A 244 -10.63 32.16 -28.10
CA GLY A 244 -11.00 32.42 -29.50
C GLY A 244 -9.84 32.27 -30.50
N GLY A 245 -8.63 31.91 -30.06
CA GLY A 245 -7.44 31.76 -30.91
C GLY A 245 -6.83 33.07 -31.42
N ASN A 246 -7.33 34.22 -30.96
CA ASN A 246 -6.78 35.53 -31.33
C ASN A 246 -5.61 35.90 -30.42
N PHE A 247 -4.49 35.20 -30.59
CA PHE A 247 -3.31 35.36 -29.73
C PHE A 247 -2.69 36.76 -29.76
N SER A 248 -2.81 37.49 -30.88
CA SER A 248 -2.32 38.88 -30.95
C SER A 248 -3.11 39.81 -30.04
N ALA A 249 -4.44 39.74 -30.07
CA ALA A 249 -5.30 40.50 -29.17
C ALA A 249 -5.14 40.03 -27.73
N ALA A 250 -5.08 38.71 -27.48
CA ALA A 250 -4.86 38.15 -26.16
C ALA A 250 -3.54 38.64 -25.54
N ARG A 251 -2.44 38.64 -26.31
CA ARG A 251 -1.12 39.13 -25.87
C ARG A 251 -1.19 40.60 -25.45
N LYS A 252 -1.88 41.44 -26.21
CA LYS A 252 -2.07 42.86 -25.87
C LYS A 252 -2.81 43.02 -24.53
N GLU A 253 -3.94 42.32 -24.37
CA GLU A 253 -4.77 42.41 -23.16
C GLU A 253 -4.04 41.83 -21.93
N TYR A 254 -3.34 40.70 -22.08
CA TYR A 254 -2.46 40.17 -21.04
C TYR A 254 -1.39 41.17 -20.63
N THR A 255 -0.71 41.78 -21.60
CA THR A 255 0.36 42.75 -21.31
C THR A 255 -0.17 43.96 -20.53
N ASN A 256 -1.35 44.49 -20.93
CA ASN A 256 -2.02 45.58 -20.22
C ASN A 256 -2.36 45.19 -18.77
N TYR A 257 -2.88 43.98 -18.55
CA TYR A 257 -3.09 43.46 -17.20
C TYR A 257 -1.78 43.38 -16.41
N LEU A 258 -0.76 42.72 -16.97
CA LEU A 258 0.47 42.38 -16.25
C LEU A 258 1.30 43.62 -15.87
N PHE A 259 1.19 44.73 -16.63
CA PHE A 259 1.78 46.01 -16.26
C PHE A 259 1.17 46.68 -15.03
N SER A 260 0.00 46.23 -14.56
CA SER A 260 -0.52 46.64 -13.25
C SER A 260 0.31 46.07 -12.08
N ASN A 261 1.21 45.11 -12.35
CA ASN A 261 2.16 44.52 -11.41
C ASN A 261 1.49 43.98 -10.13
N LEU A 262 0.29 43.40 -10.27
CA LEU A 262 -0.43 42.76 -9.18
C LEU A 262 0.20 41.40 -8.84
N GLU A 263 0.19 41.05 -7.55
CA GLU A 263 0.70 39.77 -7.04
C GLU A 263 -0.36 38.67 -7.22
N ALA A 264 -0.67 38.33 -8.48
CA ALA A 264 -1.57 37.24 -8.85
C ALA A 264 -0.91 36.32 -9.87
N ILE A 265 -0.97 35.01 -9.66
CA ILE A 265 -0.18 34.04 -10.42
C ILE A 265 -0.87 33.52 -11.68
N ASP A 266 -2.19 33.37 -11.67
CA ASP A 266 -2.94 32.79 -12.80
C ASP A 266 -2.82 33.56 -14.13
N PRO A 267 -2.74 34.91 -14.17
CA PRO A 267 -2.56 35.62 -15.43
C PRO A 267 -1.13 35.45 -15.96
N TRP A 268 -0.13 35.39 -15.07
CA TRP A 268 1.26 35.11 -15.44
C TRP A 268 1.41 33.71 -16.05
N LEU A 269 0.76 32.71 -15.45
CA LEU A 269 0.80 31.33 -15.95
C LEU A 269 0.04 31.17 -17.26
N SER A 270 -1.13 31.79 -17.39
CA SER A 270 -1.90 31.77 -18.64
C SER A 270 -1.13 32.45 -19.78
N TYR A 271 -0.56 33.63 -19.51
CA TYR A 271 0.26 34.34 -20.49
C TYR A 271 1.48 33.52 -20.93
N LEU A 272 2.18 32.91 -19.98
CA LEU A 272 3.33 32.06 -20.27
C LEU A 272 2.94 30.82 -21.10
N ALA A 273 1.81 30.17 -20.78
CA ALA A 273 1.32 29.01 -21.52
C ALA A 273 0.96 29.39 -22.96
N MET A 274 0.24 30.50 -23.14
CA MET A 274 -0.11 31.05 -24.45
C MET A 274 1.15 31.36 -25.28
N LEU A 275 2.12 32.08 -24.70
CA LEU A 275 3.38 32.39 -25.40
C LEU A 275 4.15 31.13 -25.80
N LYS A 276 4.24 30.13 -24.92
CA LYS A 276 4.89 28.85 -25.25
C LYS A 276 4.19 28.15 -26.41
N SER A 277 2.86 28.22 -26.46
CA SER A 277 2.06 27.64 -27.55
C SER A 277 2.22 28.39 -28.87
N ALA A 278 2.30 29.72 -28.84
CA ALA A 278 2.33 30.55 -30.04
C ALA A 278 3.74 30.76 -30.60
N GLU A 279 4.75 30.92 -29.73
CA GLU A 279 6.09 31.41 -30.08
C GLU A 279 7.20 30.44 -29.65
N GLY A 280 6.83 29.32 -29.04
CA GLY A 280 7.77 28.37 -28.45
C GLY A 280 8.46 28.93 -27.20
N LYS A 281 9.35 28.11 -26.64
CA LYS A 281 10.01 28.42 -25.36
C LYS A 281 10.93 29.64 -25.43
N ALA A 282 11.67 29.80 -26.52
CA ALA A 282 12.60 30.91 -26.70
C ALA A 282 11.88 32.26 -26.83
N GLY A 283 10.83 32.32 -27.67
CA GLY A 283 10.00 33.52 -27.82
C GLY A 283 9.28 33.88 -26.51
N ALA A 284 8.76 32.89 -25.79
CA ALA A 284 8.18 33.12 -24.47
C ALA A 284 9.19 33.73 -23.48
N ALA A 285 10.44 33.25 -23.47
CA ALA A 285 11.48 33.79 -22.61
C ALA A 285 11.85 35.23 -22.95
N GLU A 286 11.92 35.57 -24.24
CA GLU A 286 12.18 36.95 -24.70
C GLU A 286 11.04 37.89 -24.29
N ALA A 287 9.80 37.50 -24.56
CA ALA A 287 8.61 38.27 -24.19
C ALA A 287 8.51 38.50 -22.67
N MET A 288 8.84 37.48 -21.86
CA MET A 288 8.84 37.61 -20.40
C MET A 288 9.97 38.52 -19.90
N ARG A 289 11.17 38.46 -20.49
CA ARG A 289 12.28 39.36 -20.13
C ARG A 289 11.96 40.83 -20.43
N TYR A 290 11.25 41.12 -21.52
CA TYR A 290 10.80 42.48 -21.82
C TYR A 290 9.93 43.07 -20.69
N MET A 291 9.17 42.24 -19.98
CA MET A 291 8.37 42.70 -18.84
C MET A 291 9.24 43.15 -17.67
N ALA A 292 10.44 42.58 -17.48
CA ALA A 292 11.32 42.86 -16.35
C ALA A 292 11.64 44.35 -16.18
N ASP A 293 11.85 45.07 -17.29
CA ASP A 293 12.22 46.48 -17.28
C ASP A 293 11.08 47.38 -16.79
N LYS A 294 9.84 46.92 -16.92
CA LYS A 294 8.60 47.63 -16.60
C LYS A 294 8.07 47.31 -15.20
N LEU A 295 8.50 46.20 -14.60
CA LEU A 295 8.00 45.72 -13.30
C LEU A 295 9.02 45.99 -12.19
N LYS A 296 8.80 47.07 -11.42
CA LYS A 296 9.69 47.46 -10.32
C LYS A 296 8.90 47.72 -9.03
N PRO A 297 9.10 46.92 -7.96
CA PRO A 297 9.85 45.66 -7.92
C PRO A 297 9.08 44.52 -8.65
N PRO A 298 9.78 43.48 -9.15
CA PRO A 298 9.14 42.31 -9.74
C PRO A 298 8.40 41.49 -8.67
N THR A 299 7.15 41.14 -8.94
CA THR A 299 6.33 40.26 -8.09
C THR A 299 6.89 38.84 -8.00
N VAL A 300 6.52 38.12 -6.95
CA VAL A 300 6.88 36.69 -6.79
C VAL A 300 6.22 35.86 -7.89
N SER A 301 5.02 36.24 -8.32
CA SER A 301 4.29 35.62 -9.45
C SER A 301 5.06 35.73 -10.76
N TYR A 302 5.61 36.91 -11.08
CA TYR A 302 6.48 37.09 -12.24
C TYR A 302 7.76 36.23 -12.13
N GLN A 303 8.42 36.26 -10.98
CA GLN A 303 9.64 35.47 -10.75
C GLN A 303 9.36 33.96 -10.87
N THR A 304 8.19 33.52 -10.42
CA THR A 304 7.72 32.13 -10.54
C THR A 304 7.52 31.75 -12.01
N ALA A 305 6.86 32.60 -12.80
CA ALA A 305 6.70 32.36 -14.25
C ALA A 305 8.05 32.31 -14.98
N MET A 306 9.01 33.15 -14.58
CA MET A 306 10.39 33.08 -15.08
C MET A 306 11.10 31.79 -14.70
N ALA A 307 10.92 31.28 -13.48
CA ALA A 307 11.49 30.00 -13.06
C ALA A 307 10.92 28.82 -13.88
N LEU A 308 9.63 28.87 -14.25
CA LEU A 308 8.97 27.86 -15.09
C LEU A 308 9.43 27.84 -16.57
N LEU A 309 10.31 28.76 -16.97
CA LEU A 309 11.03 28.70 -18.25
C LEU A 309 12.31 27.86 -18.16
N GLU A 310 12.83 27.53 -16.98
CA GLU A 310 13.93 26.57 -16.86
C GLU A 310 13.45 25.13 -17.11
N ASP A 311 14.37 24.17 -17.20
CA ASP A 311 14.04 22.74 -17.30
C ASP A 311 14.66 21.93 -16.16
N GLY A 312 14.03 20.77 -15.87
CA GLY A 312 14.55 19.77 -14.94
C GLY A 312 15.02 20.34 -13.61
N ASP A 313 16.23 19.96 -13.21
CA ASP A 313 16.80 20.33 -11.91
C ASP A 313 17.03 21.84 -11.76
N ALA A 314 17.30 22.56 -12.85
CA ALA A 314 17.46 24.01 -12.82
C ALA A 314 16.14 24.71 -12.45
N ARG A 315 15.00 24.21 -12.97
CA ARG A 315 13.66 24.70 -12.59
C ARG A 315 13.37 24.42 -11.13
N ILE A 316 13.60 23.18 -10.68
CA ILE A 316 13.39 22.78 -9.28
C ILE A 316 14.22 23.67 -8.35
N ALA A 317 15.51 23.86 -8.64
CA ALA A 317 16.39 24.70 -7.84
C ALA A 317 15.90 26.15 -7.75
N LYS A 318 15.46 26.75 -8.87
CA LYS A 318 14.93 28.12 -8.86
C LYS A 318 13.63 28.25 -8.09
N LEU A 319 12.69 27.33 -8.28
CA LEU A 319 11.41 27.34 -7.57
C LEU A 319 11.61 27.14 -6.06
N THR A 320 12.46 26.20 -5.66
CA THR A 320 12.79 25.95 -4.25
C THR A 320 13.42 27.17 -3.60
N LYS A 321 14.42 27.79 -4.25
CA LYS A 321 15.03 29.04 -3.76
C LYS A 321 14.01 30.17 -3.62
N LEU A 322 13.06 30.30 -4.55
CA LEU A 322 11.98 31.27 -4.45
C LEU A 322 11.04 30.97 -3.28
N ALA A 323 10.73 29.70 -3.02
CA ALA A 323 9.86 29.28 -1.93
C ALA A 323 10.51 29.55 -0.55
N GLU A 324 11.81 29.31 -0.43
CA GLU A 324 12.59 29.63 0.77
C GLU A 324 12.63 31.14 1.04
N ALA A 325 12.79 31.95 0.00
CA ALA A 325 12.80 33.42 0.11
C ALA A 325 11.40 34.02 0.37
N ASN A 326 10.32 33.31 -0.01
CA ASN A 326 8.94 33.80 0.06
C ASN A 326 8.01 32.76 0.70
N PRO A 327 8.17 32.44 2.00
CA PRO A 327 7.41 31.37 2.66
C PRO A 327 5.89 31.62 2.74
N ASP A 328 5.45 32.87 2.53
CA ASP A 328 4.03 33.24 2.50
C ASP A 328 3.37 33.05 1.14
N PHE A 329 4.13 32.78 0.07
CA PHE A 329 3.63 32.59 -1.28
C PHE A 329 3.24 31.12 -1.52
N GLY A 330 2.03 30.75 -1.10
CA GLY A 330 1.51 29.38 -1.13
C GLY A 330 1.42 28.68 -2.50
N PRO A 331 1.40 29.36 -3.67
CA PRO A 331 1.43 28.67 -4.96
C PRO A 331 2.72 27.88 -5.25
N LEU A 332 3.86 28.28 -4.67
CA LEU A 332 5.17 27.67 -4.96
C LEU A 332 5.26 26.19 -4.54
N PRO A 333 4.87 25.79 -3.31
CA PRO A 333 4.82 24.39 -2.92
C PRO A 333 4.07 23.47 -3.90
N TRP A 334 2.93 23.92 -4.44
CA TRP A 334 2.20 23.17 -5.45
C TRP A 334 3.02 23.01 -6.74
N LEU A 335 3.56 24.10 -7.28
CA LEU A 335 4.35 24.05 -8.51
C LEU A 335 5.57 23.15 -8.37
N ILE A 336 6.23 23.17 -7.22
CA ILE A 336 7.37 22.28 -6.94
C ILE A 336 6.91 20.82 -6.86
N SER A 337 5.77 20.54 -6.21
CA SER A 337 5.22 19.17 -6.13
C SER A 337 4.92 18.57 -7.51
N GLN A 338 4.57 19.40 -8.50
CA GLN A 338 4.34 18.93 -9.87
C GLN A 338 5.63 18.45 -10.54
N GLU A 339 6.79 19.00 -10.17
CA GLU A 339 8.07 18.59 -10.76
C GLU A 339 8.47 17.16 -10.36
N PHE A 340 7.92 16.64 -9.27
CA PHE A 340 8.11 15.26 -8.81
C PHE A 340 6.97 14.31 -9.23
N SER A 341 5.95 14.83 -9.92
CA SER A 341 4.77 14.06 -10.31
C SER A 341 5.09 12.97 -11.33
N GLU A 342 4.29 11.90 -11.33
CA GLU A 342 4.26 10.92 -12.42
C GLU A 342 4.02 11.59 -13.79
N ALA A 343 3.16 12.61 -13.87
CA ALA A 343 2.91 13.35 -15.10
C ALA A 343 4.15 14.09 -15.63
N ARG A 344 5.06 14.55 -14.75
CA ARG A 344 6.31 15.22 -15.13
C ARG A 344 7.45 14.23 -15.36
N LYS A 345 7.54 13.17 -14.54
CA LYS A 345 8.62 12.17 -14.57
C LYS A 345 8.36 11.03 -15.56
N GLY A 346 7.11 10.85 -16.01
CA GLY A 346 6.63 9.71 -16.80
C GLY A 346 6.51 8.45 -15.95
N ASP A 347 7.60 8.05 -15.31
CA ASP A 347 7.66 6.91 -14.41
C ASP A 347 8.28 7.40 -13.09
N GLN A 348 7.47 7.47 -12.04
CA GLN A 348 7.84 8.11 -10.78
C GLN A 348 8.63 7.15 -9.87
N THR A 349 9.77 7.58 -9.30
CA THR A 349 10.51 6.78 -8.30
C THR A 349 9.91 6.94 -6.90
N LEU A 350 10.26 6.05 -5.96
CA LEU A 350 9.89 6.22 -4.54
C LEU A 350 10.49 7.51 -3.94
N ALA A 351 11.66 7.94 -4.42
CA ALA A 351 12.27 9.21 -4.03
C ALA A 351 11.44 10.41 -4.53
N ASP A 352 10.96 10.34 -5.77
CA ASP A 352 10.05 11.36 -6.32
C ASP A 352 8.72 11.38 -5.56
N GLN A 353 8.15 10.23 -5.23
CA GLN A 353 6.91 10.14 -4.43
C GLN A 353 7.06 10.79 -3.05
N ARG A 354 8.20 10.56 -2.36
CA ARG A 354 8.50 11.22 -1.09
C ARG A 354 8.61 12.72 -1.24
N ALA A 355 9.37 13.20 -2.23
CA ALA A 355 9.53 14.62 -2.48
C ALA A 355 8.19 15.28 -2.86
N GLU A 356 7.38 14.63 -3.70
CA GLU A 356 6.03 15.09 -4.01
C GLU A 356 5.16 15.20 -2.75
N LYS A 357 5.14 14.16 -1.91
CA LYS A 357 4.39 14.15 -0.64
C LYS A 357 4.82 15.34 0.22
N GLU A 358 6.12 15.53 0.47
CA GLU A 358 6.63 16.64 1.28
C GLU A 358 6.15 18.02 0.78
N TRP A 359 6.21 18.26 -0.54
CA TRP A 359 5.77 19.53 -1.11
C TRP A 359 4.25 19.70 -1.13
N LEU A 360 3.48 18.62 -1.30
CA LEU A 360 2.03 18.64 -1.15
C LEU A 360 1.62 18.90 0.30
N GLU A 361 2.38 18.42 1.29
CA GLU A 361 2.13 18.73 2.70
C GLU A 361 2.32 20.23 2.97
N LYS A 362 3.43 20.80 2.48
CA LYS A 362 3.70 22.25 2.54
C LYS A 362 2.60 23.05 1.84
N PHE A 363 2.13 22.60 0.68
CA PHE A 363 1.03 23.23 -0.04
C PHE A 363 -0.27 23.23 0.78
N ARG A 364 -0.67 22.07 1.32
CA ARG A 364 -1.89 21.93 2.13
C ARG A 364 -1.81 22.79 3.40
N ALA A 365 -0.65 22.87 4.04
CA ALA A 365 -0.42 23.76 5.17
C ALA A 365 -0.55 25.25 4.77
N ALA A 366 0.00 25.65 3.61
CA ALA A 366 -0.14 27.01 3.10
C ALA A 366 -1.61 27.36 2.76
N HIS A 367 -2.35 26.43 2.15
CA HIS A 367 -3.78 26.61 1.87
C HIS A 367 -4.59 26.75 3.15
N ALA A 368 -4.40 25.86 4.13
CA ALA A 368 -5.07 25.92 5.43
C ALA A 368 -4.77 27.23 6.19
N ALA A 369 -3.61 27.84 5.97
CA ALA A 369 -3.22 29.12 6.53
C ALA A 369 -3.74 30.34 5.73
N GLY A 370 -4.55 30.15 4.69
CA GLY A 370 -5.04 31.24 3.83
C GLY A 370 -3.95 31.88 2.95
N LYS A 371 -2.83 31.19 2.74
CA LYS A 371 -1.66 31.69 2.01
C LYS A 371 -1.64 31.27 0.54
N PHE A 372 -2.73 30.69 0.01
CA PHE A 372 -2.78 30.18 -1.36
C PHE A 372 -3.75 30.96 -2.26
N GLU A 373 -5.05 30.91 -1.97
CA GLU A 373 -6.11 31.42 -2.86
C GLU A 373 -6.02 32.93 -3.10
N LYS A 374 -5.49 33.68 -2.12
CA LYS A 374 -5.31 35.14 -2.22
C LYS A 374 -4.40 35.60 -3.37
N TYR A 375 -3.70 34.67 -4.03
CA TYR A 375 -2.84 34.95 -5.18
C TYR A 375 -3.51 34.62 -6.53
N PHE A 376 -4.82 34.38 -6.55
CA PHE A 376 -5.58 34.06 -7.76
C PHE A 376 -6.68 35.09 -8.03
N LEU A 377 -6.86 35.44 -9.31
CA LEU A 377 -8.05 36.15 -9.78
C LEU A 377 -9.14 35.18 -10.20
N ASP A 378 -8.79 34.13 -10.95
CA ASP A 378 -9.72 33.05 -11.27
C ASP A 378 -9.79 32.03 -10.12
N LYS A 379 -10.81 32.19 -9.25
CA LYS A 379 -11.06 31.26 -8.13
C LYS A 379 -11.35 29.82 -8.59
N LYS A 380 -11.83 29.62 -9.83
CA LYS A 380 -12.01 28.26 -10.36
C LYS A 380 -10.67 27.60 -10.65
N GLU A 381 -9.66 28.37 -11.02
CA GLU A 381 -8.31 27.85 -11.26
C GLU A 381 -7.61 27.46 -9.95
N SER A 382 -7.72 28.27 -8.89
CA SER A 382 -7.20 27.89 -7.56
C SER A 382 -7.89 26.62 -7.03
N GLN A 383 -9.20 26.49 -7.23
CA GLN A 383 -9.96 25.31 -6.81
C GLN A 383 -9.48 24.03 -7.51
N LYS A 384 -9.19 24.08 -8.82
CA LYS A 384 -8.61 22.93 -9.54
C LYS A 384 -7.28 22.48 -8.94
N TRP A 385 -6.43 23.42 -8.51
CA TRP A 385 -5.15 23.10 -7.90
C TRP A 385 -5.33 22.41 -6.55
N ILE A 386 -6.29 22.86 -5.74
CA ILE A 386 -6.63 22.24 -4.44
C ILE A 386 -7.12 20.80 -4.66
N GLU A 387 -8.09 20.61 -5.56
CA GLU A 387 -8.65 19.29 -5.85
C GLU A 387 -7.59 18.32 -6.39
N ALA A 388 -6.73 18.78 -7.31
CA ALA A 388 -5.65 17.98 -7.85
C ALA A 388 -4.60 17.64 -6.78
N ALA A 389 -4.29 18.56 -5.87
CA ALA A 389 -3.38 18.33 -4.75
C ALA A 389 -3.95 17.30 -3.77
N ASP A 390 -5.23 17.42 -3.39
CA ASP A 390 -5.87 16.48 -2.47
C ASP A 390 -5.99 15.08 -3.06
N ALA A 391 -6.32 14.97 -4.35
CA ALA A 391 -6.35 13.68 -5.05
C ALA A 391 -4.96 13.00 -5.07
N ARG A 392 -3.91 13.77 -5.38
CA ARG A 392 -2.51 13.26 -5.40
C ARG A 392 -2.03 12.92 -3.99
N TRP A 393 -2.33 13.75 -3.01
CA TRP A 393 -2.04 13.49 -1.60
C TRP A 393 -2.72 12.21 -1.11
N ALA A 394 -3.99 12.00 -1.44
CA ALA A 394 -4.72 10.78 -1.11
C ALA A 394 -4.11 9.52 -1.74
N LYS A 395 -3.62 9.61 -2.99
CA LYS A 395 -2.86 8.54 -3.65
C LYS A 395 -1.58 8.22 -2.87
N LEU A 396 -0.77 9.23 -2.54
CA LEU A 396 0.52 9.05 -1.86
C LEU A 396 0.39 8.59 -0.40
N THR A 397 -0.64 9.05 0.32
CA THR A 397 -0.91 8.63 1.72
C THR A 397 -1.53 7.24 1.81
N SER A 398 -2.04 6.70 0.69
CA SER A 398 -2.50 5.33 0.65
C SER A 398 -1.40 4.29 0.41
N THR A 399 -0.21 4.74 0.01
CA THR A 399 1.01 3.95 0.09
C THR A 399 1.41 3.88 1.56
N PRO A 400 1.63 2.69 2.16
CA PRO A 400 2.05 2.58 3.55
C PRO A 400 3.27 3.46 3.82
N GLU A 401 3.22 4.26 4.88
CA GLU A 401 4.30 5.18 5.24
C GLU A 401 5.63 4.43 5.42
N THR A 402 5.57 3.19 5.91
CA THR A 402 6.71 2.25 5.99
C THR A 402 7.37 1.97 4.65
N VAL A 403 6.63 1.92 3.54
CA VAL A 403 7.16 1.67 2.19
C VAL A 403 7.85 2.90 1.61
N LEU A 404 7.33 4.10 1.90
CA LEU A 404 7.93 5.36 1.46
C LEU A 404 9.16 5.71 2.29
N GLU A 405 9.06 5.59 3.62
CA GLU A 405 10.12 5.98 4.56
C GLU A 405 11.21 4.91 4.70
N ASN A 406 10.85 3.63 4.65
CA ASN A 406 11.78 2.51 4.79
C ASN A 406 11.54 1.47 3.67
N PRO A 407 11.95 1.80 2.43
CA PRO A 407 11.70 0.95 1.27
C PRO A 407 12.48 -0.37 1.29
N VAL A 408 13.30 -0.59 2.33
CA VAL A 408 14.10 -1.79 2.52
C VAL A 408 13.69 -2.46 3.84
N ALA A 409 13.37 -3.75 3.76
CA ALA A 409 13.25 -4.64 4.90
C ALA A 409 14.36 -5.68 4.87
N LEU A 410 14.64 -6.30 6.01
CA LEU A 410 15.55 -7.44 6.09
C LEU A 410 14.91 -8.59 6.86
N THR A 411 15.33 -9.80 6.53
CA THR A 411 15.11 -11.00 7.35
C THR A 411 16.45 -11.71 7.47
N ALA A 412 16.81 -12.14 8.67
CA ALA A 412 17.99 -12.95 8.90
C ALA A 412 17.58 -14.42 9.04
N GLN A 413 18.32 -15.32 8.42
CA GLN A 413 18.06 -16.75 8.48
C GLN A 413 19.33 -17.52 8.81
N GLU A 414 19.20 -18.49 9.71
CA GLU A 414 20.27 -19.40 10.08
C GLU A 414 20.17 -20.69 9.24
N SER A 415 21.31 -21.18 8.79
CA SER A 415 21.46 -22.47 8.10
C SER A 415 22.72 -23.20 8.58
N ASN A 416 22.95 -24.42 8.09
CA ASN A 416 24.20 -25.14 8.36
C ASN A 416 25.46 -24.38 7.88
N GLY A 417 25.32 -23.46 6.92
CA GLY A 417 26.42 -22.61 6.43
C GLY A 417 26.61 -21.30 7.21
N GLY A 418 25.88 -21.10 8.31
CA GLY A 418 25.85 -19.87 9.08
C GLY A 418 24.68 -18.96 8.73
N TRP A 419 24.78 -17.70 9.15
CA TRP A 419 23.73 -16.69 8.93
C TRP A 419 23.73 -16.18 7.50
N SER A 420 22.55 -15.76 7.06
CA SER A 420 22.38 -14.96 5.85
C SER A 420 21.33 -13.88 6.09
N ILE A 421 21.48 -12.72 5.45
CA ILE A 421 20.48 -11.67 5.44
C ILE A 421 19.87 -11.60 4.05
N ILE A 422 18.55 -11.59 4.00
CA ILE A 422 17.77 -11.41 2.79
C ILE A 422 17.11 -10.03 2.86
N PHE A 423 17.48 -9.15 1.94
CA PHE A 423 16.84 -7.86 1.79
C PHE A 423 15.58 -7.96 0.92
N THR A 424 14.54 -7.23 1.29
CA THR A 424 13.36 -7.01 0.46
C THR A 424 13.27 -5.53 0.14
N LEU A 425 13.23 -5.19 -1.14
CA LEU A 425 13.10 -3.82 -1.61
C LEU A 425 11.73 -3.58 -2.21
N SER A 426 11.11 -2.47 -1.84
CA SER A 426 9.88 -1.98 -2.47
C SER A 426 10.15 -1.27 -3.81
N ASP A 427 11.40 -0.84 -4.04
CA ASP A 427 11.84 -0.28 -5.33
C ASP A 427 12.33 -1.40 -6.26
N PHE A 428 11.42 -1.96 -7.05
CA PHE A 428 11.72 -3.06 -7.99
C PHE A 428 12.66 -2.65 -9.14
N LYS A 429 12.92 -1.34 -9.32
CA LYS A 429 13.81 -0.79 -10.35
C LYS A 429 15.17 -0.34 -9.78
N ALA A 430 15.49 -0.72 -8.54
CA ALA A 430 16.83 -0.54 -8.00
C ALA A 430 17.88 -1.26 -8.87
N LYS A 431 18.99 -0.57 -9.13
CA LYS A 431 20.10 -1.04 -9.98
C LYS A 431 21.20 -1.75 -9.19
N GLU A 432 21.42 -1.32 -7.96
CA GLU A 432 22.46 -1.85 -7.08
C GLU A 432 22.08 -1.62 -5.63
N LEU A 433 22.44 -2.58 -4.77
CA LEU A 433 22.19 -2.56 -3.34
C LEU A 433 23.53 -2.64 -2.60
N PHE A 434 23.65 -1.85 -1.55
CA PHE A 434 24.85 -1.81 -0.72
C PHE A 434 24.47 -1.95 0.74
N TYR A 435 25.31 -2.65 1.49
CA TYR A 435 25.11 -2.84 2.92
C TYR A 435 26.40 -2.57 3.70
N LYS A 436 26.24 -2.27 4.98
CA LYS A 436 27.32 -2.11 5.94
C LYS A 436 26.86 -2.67 7.29
N LEU A 437 27.63 -3.61 7.85
CA LEU A 437 27.27 -4.33 9.07
C LEU A 437 27.97 -3.70 10.29
N ASP A 438 27.20 -3.46 11.35
CA ASP A 438 27.64 -2.97 12.65
C ASP A 438 28.53 -1.71 12.59
N GLY A 439 28.31 -0.86 11.59
CA GLY A 439 29.10 0.36 11.38
C GLY A 439 30.55 0.11 10.95
N LYS A 440 30.95 -1.15 10.69
CA LYS A 440 32.34 -1.53 10.39
C LYS A 440 32.63 -1.46 8.89
N GLY A 441 33.77 -0.87 8.54
CA GLY A 441 34.25 -0.77 7.16
C GLY A 441 33.43 0.16 6.25
N ASP A 442 33.61 0.01 4.94
CA ASP A 442 32.87 0.75 3.91
C ASP A 442 31.64 -0.03 3.44
N PHE A 443 30.72 0.67 2.78
CA PHE A 443 29.57 0.03 2.13
C PHE A 443 30.01 -0.97 1.07
N GLN A 444 29.51 -2.20 1.17
CA GLN A 444 29.78 -3.27 0.23
C GLN A 444 28.59 -3.46 -0.71
N SER A 445 28.86 -3.60 -2.01
CA SER A 445 27.84 -3.97 -2.98
C SER A 445 27.43 -5.43 -2.77
N THR A 446 26.14 -5.73 -2.87
CA THR A 446 25.64 -7.10 -2.87
C THR A 446 25.79 -7.78 -4.24
N GLY A 447 26.07 -6.99 -5.29
CA GLY A 447 26.21 -7.45 -6.66
C GLY A 447 24.87 -7.69 -7.36
N GLN A 448 24.95 -8.29 -8.54
CA GLN A 448 23.79 -8.64 -9.38
C GLN A 448 23.78 -10.14 -9.64
N LEU A 449 22.58 -10.70 -9.77
CA LEU A 449 22.36 -12.06 -10.22
C LEU A 449 22.48 -12.13 -11.75
N PRO A 450 22.80 -13.31 -12.32
CA PRO A 450 22.93 -13.48 -13.78
C PRO A 450 21.59 -13.40 -14.53
N TYR A 451 20.48 -13.15 -13.82
CA TYR A 451 19.13 -13.10 -14.37
C TYR A 451 18.59 -11.67 -14.38
N LYS A 452 17.62 -11.43 -15.26
CA LYS A 452 16.88 -10.16 -15.28
C LYS A 452 15.61 -10.29 -14.44
N ASN A 453 15.23 -9.21 -13.78
CA ASN A 453 13.95 -9.09 -13.12
C ASN A 453 12.83 -9.17 -14.19
N PRO A 454 11.87 -10.11 -14.09
CA PRO A 454 10.84 -10.31 -15.10
C PRO A 454 9.85 -9.13 -15.18
N GLN A 455 9.68 -8.36 -14.10
CA GLN A 455 8.78 -7.21 -14.03
C GLN A 455 9.39 -5.96 -14.69
N THR A 456 10.72 -5.79 -14.60
CA THR A 456 11.38 -4.55 -15.05
C THR A 456 12.33 -4.73 -16.23
N GLY A 457 12.70 -5.98 -16.56
CA GLY A 457 13.70 -6.31 -17.58
C GLY A 457 15.13 -5.90 -17.23
N MET A 458 15.36 -5.32 -16.04
CA MET A 458 16.67 -4.89 -15.54
C MET A 458 17.44 -6.05 -14.91
N PRO A 459 18.78 -6.01 -14.82
CA PRO A 459 19.56 -6.97 -14.03
C PRO A 459 19.00 -7.08 -12.61
N MET A 460 18.82 -8.31 -12.12
CA MET A 460 18.28 -8.53 -10.78
C MET A 460 19.38 -8.29 -9.75
N ILE A 461 19.16 -7.37 -8.82
CA ILE A 461 20.09 -7.17 -7.70
C ILE A 461 20.15 -8.43 -6.84
N ASN A 462 21.32 -8.77 -6.34
CA ASN A 462 21.45 -9.83 -5.35
C ASN A 462 20.99 -9.29 -3.99
N THR A 463 19.95 -9.87 -3.42
CA THR A 463 19.44 -9.44 -2.11
C THR A 463 19.85 -10.35 -0.97
N ASN A 464 20.56 -11.45 -1.26
CA ASN A 464 21.05 -12.38 -0.25
C ASN A 464 22.52 -12.11 0.06
N VAL A 465 22.81 -11.85 1.32
CA VAL A 465 24.15 -11.61 1.85
C VAL A 465 24.51 -12.70 2.86
N PRO A 466 25.46 -13.60 2.55
CA PRO A 466 25.93 -14.59 3.51
C PRO A 466 26.81 -13.94 4.58
N LEU A 467 26.54 -14.28 5.85
CA LEU A 467 27.26 -13.82 7.05
C LEU A 467 27.68 -15.02 7.91
N PRO A 468 28.59 -15.89 7.42
CA PRO A 468 28.91 -17.16 8.08
C PRO A 468 29.52 -17.02 9.48
N ASN A 469 30.16 -15.87 9.76
CA ASN A 469 30.87 -15.60 11.02
C ASN A 469 30.15 -14.57 11.91
N LEU A 470 28.83 -14.41 11.78
CA LEU A 470 28.07 -13.47 12.57
C LEU A 470 28.01 -13.92 14.05
N PRO A 471 28.50 -13.11 15.01
CA PRO A 471 28.43 -13.49 16.42
C PRO A 471 27.00 -13.39 16.96
N PRO A 472 26.65 -14.08 18.07
CA PRO A 472 25.36 -13.91 18.71
C PRO A 472 25.16 -12.50 19.28
N GLY A 473 23.92 -12.01 19.26
CA GLY A 473 23.53 -10.69 19.77
C GLY A 473 22.71 -9.84 18.79
N GLU A 474 22.62 -8.56 19.15
CA GLU A 474 22.00 -7.49 18.37
C GLU A 474 22.95 -6.97 17.30
N HIS A 475 22.43 -6.78 16.09
CA HIS A 475 23.17 -6.25 14.95
C HIS A 475 22.46 -5.09 14.30
N THR A 476 23.25 -4.21 13.71
CA THR A 476 22.75 -3.10 12.89
C THR A 476 23.24 -3.25 11.46
N VAL A 477 22.36 -3.06 10.49
CA VAL A 477 22.68 -3.08 9.07
C VAL A 477 22.27 -1.76 8.47
N GLU A 478 23.25 -1.00 7.98
CA GLU A 478 23.00 0.18 7.17
C GLU A 478 22.89 -0.25 5.70
N VAL A 479 21.82 0.15 5.03
CA VAL A 479 21.54 -0.25 3.65
C VAL A 479 21.28 0.98 2.80
N LYS A 480 21.88 1.04 1.62
CA LYS A 480 21.55 2.05 0.60
C LYS A 480 21.44 1.39 -0.76
N TYR A 481 20.73 2.00 -1.69
CA TYR A 481 20.60 1.47 -3.03
C TYR A 481 20.60 2.59 -4.07
N THR A 482 20.96 2.25 -5.29
CA THR A 482 20.91 3.15 -6.44
C THR A 482 19.61 2.89 -7.20
N ASP A 483 18.78 3.91 -7.39
CA ASP A 483 17.55 3.78 -8.15
C ASP A 483 17.79 3.74 -9.67
N LYS A 484 16.72 3.59 -10.44
CA LYS A 484 16.78 3.54 -11.91
C LYS A 484 17.42 4.79 -12.54
N ASN A 485 17.32 5.94 -11.88
CA ASN A 485 17.85 7.22 -12.35
C ASN A 485 19.31 7.42 -11.92
N GLY A 486 19.91 6.48 -11.19
CA GLY A 486 21.28 6.58 -10.70
C GLY A 486 21.41 7.35 -9.39
N LYS A 487 20.30 7.70 -8.73
CA LYS A 487 20.33 8.42 -7.46
C LYS A 487 20.44 7.43 -6.30
N THR A 488 21.30 7.76 -5.35
CA THR A 488 21.47 7.00 -4.10
C THR A 488 20.32 7.29 -3.14
N ASN A 489 19.70 6.24 -2.61
CA ASN A 489 18.65 6.28 -1.60
C ASN A 489 19.13 5.57 -0.32
N GLY A 490 18.90 6.19 0.84
CA GLY A 490 19.45 5.77 2.14
C GLY A 490 20.67 6.62 2.57
N PRO A 491 21.45 6.17 3.56
CA PRO A 491 21.35 4.86 4.20
C PRO A 491 20.13 4.72 5.12
N TYR A 492 19.54 3.52 5.11
CA TYR A 492 18.49 3.07 6.00
C TYR A 492 19.12 2.18 7.07
N THR A 493 18.86 2.46 8.34
CA THR A 493 19.39 1.68 9.45
C THR A 493 18.36 0.64 9.90
N LEU A 494 18.70 -0.63 9.71
CA LEU A 494 17.90 -1.78 10.11
C LEU A 494 18.57 -2.49 11.29
N LYS A 495 17.78 -3.14 12.13
CA LYS A 495 18.28 -3.88 13.30
C LYS A 495 17.65 -5.26 13.35
N PHE A 496 18.43 -6.24 13.81
CA PHE A 496 17.94 -7.59 14.08
C PHE A 496 18.74 -8.24 15.20
N SER A 497 18.12 -9.21 15.86
CA SER A 497 18.75 -10.04 16.88
C SER A 497 18.87 -11.46 16.36
N THR A 498 20.07 -12.02 16.41
CA THR A 498 20.27 -13.44 16.05
C THR A 498 19.47 -14.39 16.95
N GLY A 499 19.16 -14.00 18.19
CA GLY A 499 18.30 -14.76 19.10
C GLY A 499 16.84 -14.75 18.65
N ASP A 500 16.30 -13.56 18.39
CA ASP A 500 14.89 -13.39 18.02
C ASP A 500 14.59 -13.98 16.65
N GLU A 501 15.49 -13.78 15.68
CA GLU A 501 15.35 -14.33 14.32
C GLU A 501 15.41 -15.86 14.33
N ARG A 502 16.29 -16.45 15.15
CA ARG A 502 16.34 -17.91 15.32
C ARG A 502 15.04 -18.45 15.92
N LEU A 503 14.51 -17.77 16.95
CA LEU A 503 13.23 -18.15 17.56
C LEU A 503 12.07 -18.06 16.55
N ALA A 504 11.99 -16.96 15.80
CA ALA A 504 10.98 -16.75 14.78
C ALA A 504 11.06 -17.80 13.65
N GLN A 505 12.26 -18.04 13.12
CA GLN A 505 12.52 -19.06 12.09
C GLN A 505 12.18 -20.46 12.61
N GLY A 506 12.61 -20.82 13.81
CA GLY A 506 12.34 -22.12 14.42
C GLY A 506 10.84 -22.36 14.61
N LYS A 507 10.10 -21.37 15.11
CA LYS A 507 8.62 -21.43 15.22
C LYS A 507 7.95 -21.61 13.87
N MET A 508 8.36 -20.85 12.87
CA MET A 508 7.81 -20.94 11.51
C MET A 508 7.98 -22.35 10.96
N ILE A 509 9.20 -22.90 11.01
CA ILE A 509 9.49 -24.24 10.49
C ILE A 509 8.73 -25.31 11.28
N LEU A 510 8.75 -25.25 12.61
CA LEU A 510 8.04 -26.21 13.45
C LEU A 510 6.54 -26.19 13.19
N ASN A 511 5.92 -25.02 13.03
CA ASN A 511 4.50 -24.93 12.68
C ASN A 511 4.20 -25.51 11.28
N MET A 512 5.04 -25.23 10.29
CA MET A 512 4.88 -25.80 8.94
C MET A 512 5.08 -27.33 8.90
N THR A 513 5.84 -27.87 9.85
CA THR A 513 6.21 -29.30 9.92
C THR A 513 5.51 -30.02 11.07
N ALA A 514 4.42 -29.46 11.60
CA ALA A 514 3.71 -29.94 12.78
C ALA A 514 3.30 -31.42 12.70
N GLY A 515 2.94 -31.90 11.51
CA GLY A 515 2.59 -33.30 11.26
C GLY A 515 3.77 -34.29 11.32
N SER A 516 5.01 -33.80 11.32
CA SER A 516 6.24 -34.62 11.33
C SER A 516 7.03 -34.49 12.64
N TRP A 517 6.44 -33.90 13.68
CA TRP A 517 7.11 -33.73 14.97
C TRP A 517 7.44 -35.04 15.66
N LEU A 518 6.53 -36.01 15.53
CA LEU A 518 6.69 -37.35 16.04
C LEU A 518 6.56 -38.36 14.90
N GLU A 519 7.28 -39.46 15.01
CA GLU A 519 7.20 -40.56 14.04
C GLU A 519 7.16 -41.90 14.78
N PHE A 520 6.14 -42.71 14.48
CA PHE A 520 6.06 -44.08 14.98
C PHE A 520 6.84 -45.02 14.06
N ARG A 521 7.55 -45.98 14.66
CA ARG A 521 8.19 -47.08 13.94
C ARG A 521 8.04 -48.40 14.69
N ASP A 522 7.56 -49.41 14.00
CA ASP A 522 7.59 -50.79 14.46
C ASP A 522 8.95 -51.42 14.21
N PHE A 523 9.59 -51.94 15.25
CA PHE A 523 10.93 -52.52 15.17
C PHE A 523 11.12 -53.66 16.18
N GLN A 524 11.41 -54.87 15.66
CA GLN A 524 11.70 -56.07 16.47
C GLN A 524 10.66 -56.35 17.58
N GLY A 525 9.37 -56.25 17.26
CA GLY A 525 8.27 -56.47 18.21
C GLY A 525 8.06 -55.34 19.24
N LYS A 526 8.79 -54.24 19.11
CA LYS A 526 8.62 -53.02 19.91
C LYS A 526 8.12 -51.87 19.04
N VAL A 527 7.44 -50.92 19.68
CA VAL A 527 7.02 -49.67 19.04
C VAL A 527 7.94 -48.55 19.52
N ILE A 528 8.53 -47.84 18.58
CA ILE A 528 9.41 -46.69 18.82
C ILE A 528 8.64 -45.43 18.45
N LEU A 529 8.78 -44.38 19.26
CA LEU A 529 8.32 -43.03 18.97
C LEU A 529 9.53 -42.09 18.90
N TYR A 530 9.79 -41.54 17.72
CA TYR A 530 10.88 -40.59 17.48
C TYR A 530 10.45 -39.16 17.77
N PHE A 531 11.39 -38.39 18.32
CA PHE A 531 11.32 -36.95 18.57
C PHE A 531 12.40 -36.19 17.78
N THR A 532 13.14 -36.88 16.90
CA THR A 532 14.32 -36.37 16.18
C THR A 532 14.10 -35.01 15.52
N HIS A 533 12.93 -34.79 14.90
CA HIS A 533 12.61 -33.53 14.26
C HIS A 533 12.54 -32.38 15.28
N LEU A 534 11.81 -32.56 16.39
CA LEU A 534 11.73 -31.56 17.46
C LEU A 534 13.11 -31.26 18.07
N ILE A 535 13.94 -32.29 18.28
CA ILE A 535 15.26 -32.16 18.89
C ILE A 535 16.24 -31.37 18.01
N SER A 536 16.11 -31.46 16.69
CA SER A 536 16.89 -30.62 15.75
C SER A 536 16.64 -29.12 15.92
N TYR A 537 15.48 -28.72 16.47
CA TYR A 537 15.10 -27.33 16.74
C TYR A 537 15.10 -26.98 18.23
N ARG A 538 15.71 -27.80 19.10
CA ARG A 538 15.65 -27.56 20.55
C ARG A 538 16.30 -26.24 21.01
N SER A 539 17.10 -25.60 20.15
CA SER A 539 17.63 -24.25 20.39
C SER A 539 16.54 -23.20 20.61
N VAL A 540 15.30 -23.46 20.16
CA VAL A 540 14.14 -22.58 20.34
C VAL A 540 13.09 -23.15 21.30
N LEU A 541 13.29 -24.36 21.82
CA LEU A 541 12.33 -25.05 22.69
C LEU A 541 12.70 -24.88 24.16
N LYS A 542 11.67 -24.68 24.98
CA LYS A 542 11.75 -24.70 26.45
C LYS A 542 11.29 -26.06 27.00
N GLU A 543 10.23 -26.63 26.42
CA GLU A 543 9.65 -27.88 26.91
C GLU A 543 8.92 -28.61 25.78
N ILE A 544 8.92 -29.95 25.83
CA ILE A 544 8.10 -30.81 24.98
C ILE A 544 7.22 -31.67 25.90
N ARG A 545 5.90 -31.46 25.84
CA ARG A 545 4.90 -32.25 26.57
C ARG A 545 4.24 -33.23 25.62
N TYR A 546 4.01 -34.46 26.07
CA TYR A 546 3.34 -35.48 25.28
C TYR A 546 2.50 -36.42 26.13
N SER A 547 1.61 -37.17 25.48
CA SER A 547 0.86 -38.29 26.06
C SER A 547 0.68 -39.37 25.00
N LEU A 548 0.42 -40.60 25.45
CA LEU A 548 0.13 -41.75 24.58
C LEU A 548 -1.33 -42.14 24.77
N ASN A 549 -2.07 -42.37 23.69
CA ASN A 549 -3.51 -42.68 23.71
C ASN A 549 -4.36 -41.71 24.56
N SER A 550 -3.90 -40.46 24.74
CA SER A 550 -4.54 -39.43 25.57
C SER A 550 -4.14 -38.05 25.10
N ASP A 551 -5.00 -37.06 25.37
CA ASP A 551 -4.76 -35.63 25.09
C ASP A 551 -4.32 -34.84 26.34
N ALA A 552 -3.96 -35.53 27.44
CA ALA A 552 -3.64 -34.90 28.73
C ALA A 552 -2.32 -34.11 28.79
N LEU A 553 -1.36 -34.40 27.90
CA LEU A 553 -0.02 -33.81 27.86
C LEU A 553 0.73 -33.89 29.22
N ASP A 554 0.67 -35.07 29.84
CA ASP A 554 1.11 -35.36 31.20
C ASP A 554 2.57 -35.81 31.32
N LYS A 555 3.23 -36.15 30.20
CA LYS A 555 4.65 -36.52 30.17
C LYS A 555 5.50 -35.40 29.58
N THR A 556 6.74 -35.27 30.05
CA THR A 556 7.74 -34.37 29.47
C THR A 556 8.84 -35.19 28.80
N PHE A 557 9.21 -34.82 27.57
CA PHE A 557 10.36 -35.42 26.88
C PHE A 557 11.65 -34.69 27.29
N PRO A 558 12.67 -35.39 27.81
CA PRO A 558 13.90 -34.76 28.28
C PRO A 558 14.84 -34.42 27.12
N PHE A 559 15.41 -33.22 27.12
CA PHE A 559 16.50 -32.82 26.22
C PHE A 559 17.41 -31.81 26.94
N LYS A 560 18.65 -31.66 26.46
CA LYS A 560 19.58 -30.68 27.03
C LYS A 560 19.39 -29.34 26.32
N PRO A 561 19.32 -28.20 27.05
CA PRO A 561 19.29 -26.90 26.42
C PRO A 561 20.54 -26.67 25.54
N THR A 562 20.34 -26.04 24.40
CA THR A 562 21.42 -25.57 23.51
C THR A 562 21.03 -24.22 22.90
N ASP A 563 22.01 -23.50 22.38
CA ASP A 563 21.82 -22.30 21.56
C ASP A 563 22.17 -22.54 20.09
N LYS A 564 22.60 -23.76 19.73
CA LYS A 564 22.92 -24.17 18.36
C LYS A 564 21.75 -24.93 17.74
N THR A 565 21.24 -24.43 16.63
CA THR A 565 20.24 -25.13 15.81
C THR A 565 20.91 -26.24 15.01
N PHE A 566 20.20 -27.35 14.76
CA PHE A 566 20.65 -28.50 13.93
C PHE A 566 21.76 -29.39 14.50
N GLU A 567 22.31 -29.10 15.68
CA GLU A 567 23.31 -29.96 16.32
C GLU A 567 22.63 -31.16 16.98
N VAL A 568 22.89 -32.41 16.56
CA VAL A 568 22.40 -33.61 17.25
C VAL A 568 23.57 -34.25 18.01
N GLY A 569 23.60 -34.08 19.34
CA GLY A 569 24.60 -34.71 20.22
C GLY A 569 24.13 -36.06 20.78
N ASP A 570 24.66 -36.48 21.93
CA ASP A 570 24.28 -37.72 22.65
C ASP A 570 22.89 -37.63 23.33
N GLU A 571 21.93 -36.98 22.68
CA GLU A 571 20.60 -36.74 23.24
C GLU A 571 19.65 -37.90 23.02
N GLN A 572 18.67 -38.02 23.90
CA GLN A 572 17.58 -38.96 23.68
C GLN A 572 16.75 -38.48 22.49
N LEU A 573 16.69 -39.28 21.42
CA LEU A 573 15.92 -38.96 20.21
C LEU A 573 14.63 -39.77 20.10
N LEU A 574 14.45 -40.77 20.96
CA LEU A 574 13.35 -41.71 20.89
C LEU A 574 12.97 -42.27 22.26
N ILE A 575 11.75 -42.81 22.33
CA ILE A 575 11.27 -43.65 23.43
C ILE A 575 10.66 -44.94 22.87
N TYR A 576 10.69 -46.00 23.69
CA TYR A 576 9.88 -47.18 23.46
C TYR A 576 8.50 -46.97 24.09
N VAL A 577 7.44 -47.31 23.36
CA VAL A 577 6.04 -47.14 23.79
C VAL A 577 5.31 -48.48 23.81
N PRO A 578 4.21 -48.60 24.58
CA PRO A 578 3.39 -49.83 24.61
C PRO A 578 2.93 -50.28 23.22
N PRO A 579 2.91 -51.59 22.92
CA PRO A 579 2.51 -52.12 21.61
C PRO A 579 1.09 -51.77 21.14
N ASP A 580 0.20 -51.47 22.08
CA ASP A 580 -1.18 -51.04 21.86
C ASP A 580 -1.33 -49.51 21.70
N THR A 581 -0.22 -48.76 21.66
CA THR A 581 -0.24 -47.32 21.37
C THR A 581 -0.78 -47.09 19.95
N GLN A 582 -1.86 -46.33 19.85
CA GLN A 582 -2.55 -45.96 18.60
C GLN A 582 -2.20 -44.54 18.16
N PHE A 583 -1.96 -43.63 19.10
CA PHE A 583 -1.57 -42.26 18.82
C PHE A 583 -0.74 -41.64 19.95
N ALA A 584 -0.05 -40.56 19.62
CA ALA A 584 0.57 -39.67 20.59
C ALA A 584 0.08 -38.25 20.37
N SER A 585 -0.20 -37.54 21.46
CA SER A 585 -0.48 -36.11 21.44
C SER A 585 0.74 -35.37 21.97
N VAL A 586 1.15 -34.28 21.34
CA VAL A 586 2.35 -33.51 21.68
C VAL A 586 2.09 -32.01 21.59
N GLN A 587 2.73 -31.26 22.49
CA GLN A 587 2.75 -29.81 22.48
C GLN A 587 4.14 -29.34 22.87
N VAL A 588 4.66 -28.34 22.16
CA VAL A 588 5.91 -27.67 22.53
C VAL A 588 5.64 -26.30 23.15
N THR A 589 6.44 -25.97 24.16
CA THR A 589 6.60 -24.62 24.73
C THR A 589 7.92 -24.06 24.22
N PHE A 590 7.88 -22.86 23.64
CA PHE A 590 9.07 -22.18 23.11
C PHE A 590 9.83 -21.41 24.21
N LYS A 591 11.06 -20.98 23.93
CA LYS A 591 11.90 -20.21 24.89
C LYS A 591 11.24 -18.90 25.37
N ASP A 592 10.29 -18.34 24.62
CA ASP A 592 9.51 -17.15 24.98
C ASP A 592 8.17 -17.47 25.67
N ASP A 593 8.03 -18.67 26.22
CA ASP A 593 6.84 -19.16 26.94
C ASP A 593 5.55 -19.32 26.11
N THR A 594 5.59 -18.98 24.82
CA THR A 594 4.46 -19.29 23.93
C THR A 594 4.35 -20.79 23.70
N LYS A 595 3.13 -21.27 23.49
CA LYS A 595 2.82 -22.68 23.24
C LYS A 595 2.29 -22.88 21.84
N SER A 596 2.66 -24.00 21.24
CA SER A 596 2.06 -24.47 19.99
C SER A 596 0.64 -25.02 20.18
N ALA A 597 -0.09 -25.18 19.08
CA ALA A 597 -1.28 -26.02 19.06
C ALA A 597 -0.90 -27.49 19.31
N VAL A 598 -1.78 -28.23 19.99
CA VAL A 598 -1.57 -29.66 20.25
C VAL A 598 -1.61 -30.42 18.93
N GLN A 599 -0.57 -31.22 18.66
CA GLN A 599 -0.49 -32.09 17.50
C GLN A 599 -0.79 -33.53 17.92
N LYS A 600 -1.70 -34.18 17.21
CA LYS A 600 -2.04 -35.59 17.40
C LYS A 600 -1.47 -36.38 16.22
N VAL A 601 -0.50 -37.25 16.51
CA VAL A 601 0.14 -38.11 15.52
C VAL A 601 -0.40 -39.53 15.68
N LEU A 602 -1.01 -40.05 14.63
CA LEU A 602 -1.54 -41.42 14.61
C LEU A 602 -0.43 -42.40 14.20
N ARG A 603 -0.34 -43.54 14.89
CA ARG A 603 0.46 -44.66 14.42
C ARG A 603 -0.26 -45.32 13.24
N LYS A 604 0.38 -45.27 12.07
CA LYS A 604 -0.08 -46.03 10.90
C LYS A 604 0.28 -47.50 11.14
N LYS A 605 -0.71 -48.38 11.10
CA LYS A 605 -0.52 -49.83 11.21
C LYS A 605 -0.04 -50.42 9.90
#